data_AF-A0A7X0LLJ8-F1
#
_entry.id   AF-A0A7X0LLJ8-F1
#
_cell.length_a   1.000
_cell.length_b   1.000
_cell.length_c   1.000
_cell.angle_alpha   90.00
_cell.angle_beta   90.00
_cell.angle_gamma   90.00
#
_symmetry.space_group_name_H-M   'P 1'
#
loop_
_entity.id
_entity.type
_entity.pdbx_description
1 polymer ?
#
loop_
_entity_poly.entity_id
_entity_poly.type
_entity_poly.pdbx_seq_one_letter_code
_entity_poly.pdbx_strand_id
1 'polypeptide(L)'
;MSSTEAACVKKCLNALERIERYVVLMFFADELTPAEIGVVLDVSLRRVTDILDRFREAVAHVLTRNDQQRDAQAYVANWLLSPHSAVV
;
A
#
# COMPACT_ATOMS: atom_id res chain seq x y z
N MET A 1 -6.80 1.66 11.93
CA MET A 1 -6.62 1.14 10.56
C MET A 1 -7.80 0.27 10.24
N SER A 2 -8.48 0.52 9.12
CA SER A 2 -9.56 -0.37 8.67
C SER A 2 -8.96 -1.72 8.26
N SER A 3 -9.70 -2.83 8.44
CA SER A 3 -9.23 -4.18 8.07
C SER A 3 -8.74 -4.26 6.59
N THR A 4 -9.29 -3.40 5.74
CA THR A 4 -8.97 -3.27 4.31
C THR A 4 -7.61 -2.64 4.05
N GLU A 5 -7.24 -1.58 4.78
CA GLU A 5 -5.91 -0.93 4.64
C GLU A 5 -4.78 -1.88 5.02
N ALA A 6 -4.93 -2.60 6.14
CA ALA A 6 -3.96 -3.58 6.60
C ALA A 6 -3.77 -4.72 5.58
N ALA A 7 -4.85 -5.17 4.95
CA ALA A 7 -4.79 -6.17 3.88
C ALA A 7 -4.05 -5.66 2.64
N CYS A 8 -4.22 -4.38 2.30
CA CYS A 8 -3.51 -3.74 1.17
C CYS A 8 -2.02 -3.66 1.43
N VAL A 9 -1.62 -3.15 2.60
CA VAL A 9 -0.20 -3.07 2.99
C VAL A 9 0.42 -4.46 3.02
N LYS A 10 -0.29 -5.47 3.55
CA LYS A 10 0.17 -6.87 3.55
C LYS A 10 0.37 -7.41 2.13
N LYS A 11 -0.51 -7.06 1.18
CA LYS A 11 -0.36 -7.43 -0.23
C LYS A 11 0.89 -6.80 -0.84
N CYS A 12 1.14 -5.51 -0.58
CA CYS A 12 2.35 -4.83 -1.05
C CYS A 12 3.61 -5.46 -0.45
N LEU A 13 3.62 -5.76 0.86
CA LEU A 13 4.75 -6.43 1.52
C LEU A 13 5.01 -7.82 0.94
N ASN A 14 3.97 -8.60 0.64
CA ASN A 14 4.12 -9.94 0.07
C ASN A 14 4.64 -9.95 -1.37
N ALA A 15 4.52 -8.83 -2.10
CA ALA A 15 5.04 -8.68 -3.46
C ALA A 15 6.55 -8.35 -3.49
N LEU A 16 7.13 -7.95 -2.35
CA LEU A 16 8.54 -7.59 -2.24
C LEU A 16 9.44 -8.82 -2.10
N GLU A 17 10.67 -8.69 -2.62
CA GLU A 17 11.71 -9.68 -2.36
C GLU A 17 12.11 -9.68 -0.87
N ARG A 18 12.82 -10.73 -0.44
CA ARG A 18 13.17 -10.91 0.98
C ARG A 18 13.95 -9.71 1.54
N ILE A 19 14.98 -9.25 0.82
CA ILE A 19 15.80 -8.10 1.24
C ILE A 19 14.96 -6.82 1.32
N GLU A 20 14.09 -6.61 0.33
CA GLU A 20 13.24 -5.42 0.27
C GLU A 20 12.23 -5.39 1.43
N ARG A 21 11.68 -6.55 1.81
CA ARG A 21 10.84 -6.67 3.02
C ARG A 21 11.60 -6.28 4.28
N TYR A 22 12.85 -6.71 4.44
CA TYR A 22 13.65 -6.33 5.60
C TYR A 22 13.93 -4.83 5.64
N VAL A 23 14.23 -4.22 4.49
CA VAL A 23 14.37 -2.76 4.40
C VAL A 23 13.12 -2.04 4.90
N VAL A 24 11.94 -2.45 4.42
CA VAL A 24 10.67 -1.82 4.80
C VAL A 24 10.35 -2.04 6.28
N LEU A 25 10.57 -3.24 6.80
CA LEU A 25 10.32 -3.56 8.21
C LEU A 25 11.28 -2.80 9.15
N MET A 26 12.57 -2.77 8.84
CA MET A 26 13.55 -2.03 9.63
C MET A 26 13.25 -0.52 9.65
N PHE A 27 12.74 0.03 8.56
CA PHE A 27 12.41 1.46 8.50
C PHE A 27 11.12 1.79 9.28
N PHE A 28 10.04 1.03 9.10
CA PHE A 28 8.73 1.38 9.67
C PHE A 28 8.43 0.73 11.03
N ALA A 29 9.01 -0.42 11.34
CA ALA A 29 8.79 -1.13 12.60
C ALA A 29 9.92 -0.88 13.60
N ASP A 30 11.17 -0.87 13.13
CA ASP A 30 12.35 -0.67 13.98
C ASP A 30 12.86 0.79 13.99
N GLU A 31 12.22 1.67 13.21
CA GLU A 31 12.52 3.11 13.09
C GLU A 31 13.98 3.45 12.72
N LEU A 32 14.67 2.53 12.04
CA LEU A 32 16.04 2.74 11.58
C LEU A 32 16.09 3.73 10.40
N THR A 33 17.14 4.55 10.37
CA THR A 33 17.42 5.42 9.23
C THR A 33 17.88 4.62 8.01
N PRO A 34 17.69 5.14 6.78
CA PRO A 34 18.14 4.45 5.57
C PRO A 34 19.65 4.16 5.55
N ALA A 35 20.45 5.01 6.22
CA ALA A 35 21.89 4.80 6.36
C ALA A 35 22.21 3.61 7.28
N GLU A 36 21.55 3.51 8.43
CA GLU A 36 21.73 2.40 9.37
C GLU A 36 21.30 1.07 8.74
N ILE A 37 20.17 1.06 8.02
CA ILE A 37 19.70 -0.11 7.29
C ILE A 37 20.73 -0.57 6.26
N GLY A 38 21.32 0.37 5.52
CA GLY A 38 22.37 0.08 4.54
C GLY A 38 23.58 -0.62 5.16
N VAL A 39 23.98 -0.20 6.36
CA VAL A 39 25.07 -0.84 7.11
C VAL A 39 24.67 -2.24 7.59
N VAL A 40 23.47 -2.41 8.15
CA VAL A 40 22.99 -3.69 8.70
C VAL A 40 22.83 -4.76 7.61
N LEU A 41 22.34 -4.37 6.43
CA LEU A 41 22.02 -5.30 5.34
C LEU A 41 23.11 -5.37 4.26
N ASP A 42 24.23 -4.65 4.45
CA ASP A 42 25.31 -4.52 3.46
C ASP A 42 24.81 -4.12 2.07
N VAL A 43 24.01 -3.06 2.03
CA VAL A 43 23.42 -2.50 0.80
C VAL A 43 23.64 -0.99 0.74
N SER A 44 23.76 -0.46 -0.48
CA SER A 44 23.99 0.97 -0.66
C SER A 44 22.78 1.79 -0.21
N LEU A 45 23.04 2.97 0.37
CA LEU A 45 22.00 3.94 0.76
C LEU A 45 21.02 4.21 -0.38
N ARG A 46 21.53 4.38 -1.61
CA ARG A 46 20.69 4.58 -2.80
C ARG A 46 19.69 3.44 -3.00
N ARG A 47 20.15 2.19 -2.89
CA ARG A 47 19.28 1.01 -3.04
C ARG A 47 18.22 0.96 -1.96
N VAL A 48 18.57 1.30 -0.71
CA VAL A 48 17.60 1.37 0.40
C VAL A 48 16.51 2.40 0.09
N THR A 49 16.90 3.61 -0.34
CA THR A 49 15.95 4.66 -0.73
C THR A 49 15.06 4.23 -1.90
N ASP A 50 15.64 3.67 -2.96
CA ASP A 50 14.89 3.19 -4.14
C ASP A 50 13.85 2.11 -3.78
N ILE A 51 14.14 1.27 -2.78
CA ILE A 51 13.18 0.28 -2.27
C ILE A 51 12.04 0.96 -1.52
N LEU A 52 12.36 1.90 -0.63
CA LEU A 52 11.35 2.61 0.17
C LEU A 52 10.41 3.45 -0.71
N ASP A 53 10.95 4.12 -1.74
CA ASP A 53 10.15 4.93 -2.65
C ASP A 53 9.22 4.07 -3.50
N ARG A 54 9.73 2.97 -4.10
CA ARG A 54 8.88 2.02 -4.84
C ARG A 54 7.78 1.41 -3.95
N PHE A 55 8.09 1.11 -2.69
CA PHE A 55 7.09 0.62 -1.76
C PHE A 55 6.00 1.66 -1.46
N ARG A 56 6.39 2.92 -1.23
CA ARG A 56 5.44 4.04 -1.01
C ARG A 56 4.53 4.24 -2.21
N GLU A 57 5.09 4.24 -3.42
CA GLU A 57 4.33 4.33 -4.67
C GLU A 57 3.35 3.16 -4.81
N ALA A 58 3.79 1.93 -4.54
CA ALA A 58 2.94 0.75 -4.60
C ALA A 58 1.77 0.82 -3.60
N VAL A 59 2.03 1.25 -2.36
CA VAL A 59 0.99 1.42 -1.34
C VAL A 59 0.01 2.52 -1.75
N ALA A 60 0.51 3.68 -2.19
CA ALA A 60 -0.33 4.79 -2.64
C ALA A 60 -1.25 4.38 -3.81
N HIS A 61 -0.72 3.64 -4.79
CA HIS A 61 -1.49 3.14 -5.92
C HIS A 61 -2.58 2.16 -5.50
N VAL A 62 -2.30 1.27 -4.55
CA VAL A 62 -3.30 0.30 -4.08
C VAL A 62 -4.39 0.98 -3.24
N LEU A 63 -4.03 1.97 -2.40
CA LEU A 63 -5.01 2.69 -1.59
C LEU A 63 -5.94 3.54 -2.46
N THR A 64 -5.39 4.34 -3.37
CA THR A 64 -6.17 5.17 -4.31
C THR A 64 -7.12 4.36 -5.18
N ARG A 65 -6.69 3.18 -5.65
CA ARG A 65 -7.55 2.28 -6.43
C ARG A 65 -8.70 1.70 -5.59
N ASN A 66 -8.46 1.39 -4.32
CA ASN A 66 -9.52 0.89 -3.44
C ASN A 66 -10.54 1.96 -3.09
N ASP A 67 -10.10 3.21 -2.88
CA ASP A 67 -11.01 4.33 -2.61
C ASP A 67 -11.92 4.59 -3.81
N GLN A 68 -11.37 4.66 -5.02
CA GLN A 68 -12.16 4.77 -6.26
C GLN A 68 -13.16 3.62 -6.44
N GLN A 69 -12.77 2.40 -6.07
CA GLN A 69 -13.65 1.24 -6.18
C GLN A 69 -14.76 1.24 -5.12
N ARG A 70 -14.48 1.70 -3.89
CA ARG A 70 -15.50 1.90 -2.85
C ARG A 70 -16.48 2.99 -3.24
N ASP A 71 -16.00 4.10 -3.80
CA ASP A 71 -16.85 5.19 -4.27
C ASP A 71 -17.76 4.74 -5.42
N ALA A 72 -17.22 3.99 -6.38
CA ALA A 72 -18.02 3.41 -7.48
C ALA A 72 -19.05 2.39 -6.97
N GLN A 73 -18.69 1.54 -6.01
CA GLN A 73 -19.63 0.59 -5.41
C GLN A 73 -20.72 1.29 -4.59
N ALA A 74 -20.37 2.32 -3.82
CA ALA A 74 -21.33 3.13 -3.09
C ALA A 74 -22.29 3.86 -4.05
N TYR A 75 -21.77 4.41 -5.14
CA TYR A 75 -22.56 5.04 -6.19
C TYR A 75 -23.55 4.05 -6.83
N VAL A 76 -23.08 2.86 -7.25
CA VAL A 76 -23.94 1.82 -7.84
C VAL A 76 -24.98 1.31 -6.84
N ALA A 77 -24.60 1.06 -5.60
CA ALA A 77 -25.54 0.63 -4.55
C ALA A 77 -26.62 1.69 -4.29
N ASN A 78 -26.24 2.96 -4.21
CA ASN A 78 -27.18 4.07 -4.02
C ASN A 78 -28.10 4.25 -5.24
N TRP A 79 -27.58 4.03 -6.45
CA TRP A 79 -28.36 4.05 -7.69
C TRP A 79 -29.37 2.89 -7.76
N LEU A 80 -28.97 1.68 -7.37
CA LEU A 80 -29.84 0.49 -7.34
C LEU A 80 -30.93 0.57 -6.25
N LEU A 81 -30.66 1.28 -5.15
CA LEU A 81 -31.60 1.47 -4.04
C LEU A 81 -32.51 2.70 -4.23
N SER A 82 -32.26 3.53 -5.24
CA SER A 82 -33.12 4.67 -5.57
C SER A 82 -34.37 4.20 -6.34
N PRO A 83 -35.59 4.58 -5.94
CA PRO A 83 -36.85 4.07 -6.50
C PRO A 83 -37.16 4.50 -7.95
N HIS A 84 -36.21 5.11 -8.67
CA HIS A 84 -36.39 5.64 -10.02
C HIS A 84 -35.86 4.73 -11.15
N SER A 85 -35.22 3.60 -10.86
CA SER A 85 -34.77 2.65 -11.90
C SER A 85 -35.87 1.71 -12.42
N ALA A 86 -37.13 1.92 -12.02
CA ALA A 86 -38.30 1.19 -12.51
C ALA A 86 -39.28 2.10 -13.27
N VAL A 87 -38.78 2.90 -14.22
CA VAL A 87 -39.63 3.48 -15.26
C VAL A 87 -38.90 3.34 -16.59
N VAL A 88 -39.52 2.56 -17.47
CA VAL A 88 -39.19 2.30 -18.88
C VAL A 88 -39.11 3.61 -19.67
#